data_AF-A0ABD3KJL6-F1
#
_entry.id   AF-A0ABD3KJL6-F1
#
_cell.length_a   1.000
_cell.length_b   1.000
_cell.length_c   1.000
_cell.angle_alpha   90.00
_cell.angle_beta   90.00
_cell.angle_gamma   90.00
#
_symmetry.space_group_name_H-M   'P 1'
#
loop_
_entity.id
_entity.type
_entity.pdbx_description
1 polymer ?
#
loop_
_entity_poly.entity_id
_entity_poly.type
_entity_poly.pdbx_seq_one_letter_code
_entity_poly.pdbx_strand_id
1 'polypeptide(L)'
;MTFDSISDLWNKWDIRGFVILSLLLQVFLILCATLRKKIVNRHIVFLLWLAYLMADPVAISGIGLISRSQGKLFAHAIEVDGALQAFWVSFLLLHLGGPNNITAFSLEDNSLWQRHLLGLIFQVSISIYVFVQVFPSDKSLMIPTMLVFLFGIIKNVERILTLNLSSLPRLKKSMLTTKELTSDAYSKFVEELNDLGYVYSNEEEAKIAESIVVKHAYYFFQIFKFFIIDLFYTSEERLISCKYFSKVSAVDALRVISVELNFIYEMLHTKALTIRSKWSYIFRFIAFIDVVMAFVLFNCFKKHQLPKLDVEITYILLFGGIVLDVINLFVLIFFDWTIARIMHYKRGPSKLDSFLHGLISTMDDMRKPRFATCKAKPNTNATYTVLHTPFIFQRWSESI
;
A
#
# COMPACT_ATOMS: atom_id res chain seq x y z
N MET A 1 -43.18 18.29 5.91
CA MET A 1 -42.09 19.15 6.44
C MET A 1 -40.81 18.37 6.72
N THR A 2 -40.74 17.43 7.67
CA THR A 2 -39.48 16.69 7.93
C THR A 2 -39.08 15.76 6.78
N PHE A 3 -40.04 15.08 6.14
CA PHE A 3 -39.77 14.17 5.01
C PHE A 3 -39.29 14.90 3.75
N ASP A 4 -39.88 16.06 3.44
CA ASP A 4 -39.49 16.87 2.28
C ASP A 4 -38.06 17.41 2.46
N SER A 5 -37.71 17.87 3.67
CA SER A 5 -36.34 18.29 3.98
C SER A 5 -35.32 17.15 3.89
N ILE A 6 -35.69 15.92 4.28
CA ILE A 6 -34.84 14.74 4.14
C ILE A 6 -34.68 14.36 2.67
N SER A 7 -35.74 14.44 1.87
CA SER A 7 -35.70 14.18 0.43
C SER A 7 -34.82 15.19 -0.30
N ASP A 8 -34.93 16.47 0.03
CA ASP A 8 -34.08 17.53 -0.55
C ASP A 8 -32.61 17.36 -0.18
N LEU A 9 -32.32 17.01 1.08
CA LEU A 9 -30.98 16.70 1.54
C LEU A 9 -30.41 15.46 0.83
N TRP A 10 -31.22 14.41 0.68
CA TRP A 10 -30.83 13.20 -0.03
C TRP A 10 -30.50 13.50 -1.49
N ASN A 11 -31.39 14.19 -2.21
CA ASN A 11 -31.18 14.57 -3.61
C ASN A 11 -29.92 15.43 -3.79
N LYS A 12 -29.64 16.33 -2.83
CA LYS A 12 -28.43 17.14 -2.84
C LYS A 12 -27.17 16.31 -2.61
N TRP A 13 -27.22 15.34 -1.70
CA TRP A 13 -26.04 14.57 -1.29
C TRP A 13 -25.89 13.22 -1.99
N ASP A 14 -26.82 12.82 -2.86
CA ASP A 14 -26.83 11.48 -3.47
C ASP A 14 -25.47 11.16 -4.12
N ILE A 15 -25.12 11.83 -5.22
CA ILE A 15 -23.82 11.60 -5.89
C ILE A 15 -22.65 12.12 -5.03
N ARG A 16 -22.80 13.32 -4.45
CA ARG A 16 -21.74 14.01 -3.69
C ARG A 16 -21.23 13.18 -2.51
N GLY A 17 -22.15 12.55 -1.79
CA GLY A 17 -21.89 11.75 -0.60
C GLY A 17 -21.09 10.49 -0.94
N PHE A 18 -21.43 9.78 -2.02
CA PHE A 18 -20.67 8.60 -2.46
C PHE A 18 -19.24 8.96 -2.86
N VAL A 19 -19.02 10.09 -3.55
CA VAL A 19 -17.67 10.55 -3.94
C VAL A 19 -16.81 10.86 -2.71
N ILE A 20 -17.34 11.62 -1.74
CA ILE A 20 -16.62 11.96 -0.51
C ILE A 20 -16.38 10.71 0.33
N LEU A 21 -17.40 9.86 0.50
CA LEU A 21 -17.28 8.62 1.27
C LEU A 21 -16.22 7.70 0.67
N SER A 22 -16.17 7.58 -0.65
CA SER A 22 -15.14 6.80 -1.35
C SER A 22 -13.73 7.31 -1.04
N LEU A 23 -13.52 8.63 -1.07
CA LEU A 23 -12.23 9.24 -0.70
C LEU A 23 -11.89 9.02 0.78
N LEU A 24 -12.87 9.20 1.68
CA LEU A 24 -12.67 8.99 3.12
C LEU A 24 -12.27 7.54 3.43
N LEU A 25 -12.90 6.56 2.78
CA LEU A 25 -12.52 5.15 2.91
C LEU A 25 -11.08 4.92 2.43
N GLN A 26 -10.67 5.54 1.31
CA GLN A 26 -9.28 5.45 0.84
C GLN A 26 -8.29 6.00 1.86
N VAL A 27 -8.54 7.21 2.38
CA VAL A 27 -7.68 7.86 3.38
C VAL A 27 -7.59 7.00 4.64
N PHE A 28 -8.73 6.53 5.14
CA PHE A 28 -8.78 5.66 6.31
C PHE A 28 -7.99 4.37 6.09
N LEU A 29 -8.15 3.69 4.95
CA LEU A 29 -7.41 2.47 4.65
C LEU A 29 -5.91 2.72 4.53
N ILE A 30 -5.46 3.82 3.91
CA ILE A 30 -4.02 4.11 3.75
C ILE A 30 -3.36 4.33 5.12
N LEU A 31 -4.02 5.10 6.00
CA LEU A 31 -3.50 5.41 7.32
C LEU A 31 -3.59 4.19 8.26
N CYS A 32 -4.76 3.57 8.35
CA CYS A 32 -5.04 2.53 9.33
C CYS A 32 -4.57 1.13 8.92
N ALA A 33 -4.32 0.85 7.63
CA ALA A 33 -3.78 -0.46 7.22
C ALA A 33 -2.41 -0.74 7.85
N THR A 34 -1.60 0.30 8.10
CA THR A 34 -0.31 0.15 8.78
C THR A 34 -0.47 -0.27 10.24
N LEU A 35 -1.58 0.10 10.86
CA LEU A 35 -1.91 -0.25 12.26
C LEU A 35 -2.24 -1.73 12.41
N ARG A 36 -2.72 -2.40 11.34
CA ARG A 36 -3.01 -3.85 11.36
C ARG A 36 -1.81 -4.67 11.82
N LYS A 37 -0.60 -4.23 11.46
CA LYS A 37 0.65 -4.89 11.87
C LYS A 37 1.03 -4.61 13.31
N LYS A 38 0.53 -3.54 13.93
CA LYS A 38 1.03 -3.00 15.20
C LYS A 38 0.05 -3.12 16.36
N ILE A 39 -1.23 -3.32 16.07
CA ILE A 39 -2.30 -3.18 17.06
C ILE A 39 -3.17 -4.45 17.09
N VAL A 40 -3.34 -5.01 18.29
CA VAL A 40 -4.20 -6.19 18.55
C VAL A 40 -5.66 -5.81 18.86
N ASN A 41 -5.98 -4.51 18.95
CA ASN A 41 -7.32 -4.03 19.27
C ASN A 41 -8.37 -4.47 18.23
N ARG A 42 -9.28 -5.33 18.68
CA ARG A 42 -10.36 -5.92 17.87
C ARG A 42 -11.27 -4.89 17.21
N HIS A 43 -11.53 -3.74 17.86
CA HIS A 43 -12.38 -2.70 17.28
C HIS A 43 -11.71 -2.01 16.09
N ILE A 44 -10.41 -1.73 16.18
CA ILE A 44 -9.66 -1.12 15.07
C ILE A 44 -9.58 -2.10 13.89
N VAL A 45 -9.33 -3.38 14.16
CA VAL A 45 -9.32 -4.43 13.12
C VAL A 45 -10.70 -4.58 12.47
N PHE A 46 -11.78 -4.52 13.26
CA PHE A 46 -13.15 -4.57 12.75
C PHE A 46 -13.50 -3.36 11.88
N LEU A 47 -13.12 -2.15 12.30
CA LEU A 47 -13.32 -0.94 11.49
C LEU A 47 -12.51 -0.99 10.19
N LEU A 48 -11.28 -1.49 10.24
CA LEU A 48 -10.45 -1.69 9.05
C LEU A 48 -11.09 -2.70 8.08
N TRP A 49 -11.60 -3.80 8.61
CA TRP A 49 -12.33 -4.82 7.84
C TRP A 49 -13.58 -4.23 7.17
N LEU A 50 -14.38 -3.47 7.92
CA LEU A 50 -15.58 -2.82 7.40
C LEU A 50 -15.23 -1.82 6.28
N ALA A 51 -14.23 -0.98 6.49
CA ALA A 51 -13.79 -0.02 5.48
C ALA A 51 -13.26 -0.70 4.22
N TYR A 52 -12.53 -1.82 4.38
CA TYR A 52 -12.03 -2.61 3.26
C TYR A 52 -13.18 -3.20 2.43
N LEU A 53 -14.21 -3.76 3.08
CA LEU A 53 -15.37 -4.31 2.39
C LEU A 53 -16.23 -3.23 1.71
N MET A 54 -16.30 -2.03 2.28
CA MET A 54 -17.12 -0.94 1.74
C MET A 54 -16.44 -0.15 0.62
N ALA A 55 -15.11 -0.18 0.52
CA ALA A 55 -14.36 0.63 -0.45
C ALA A 55 -14.80 0.39 -1.91
N ASP A 56 -14.93 -0.88 -2.32
CA ASP A 56 -15.29 -1.22 -3.70
C ASP A 56 -16.80 -0.97 -3.98
N PRO A 57 -17.75 -1.45 -3.16
CA PRO A 57 -19.17 -1.20 -3.39
C PRO A 57 -19.53 0.28 -3.43
N VAL A 58 -18.98 1.12 -2.53
CA VAL A 58 -19.26 2.56 -2.51
C VAL A 58 -18.83 3.23 -3.82
N ALA A 59 -17.66 2.88 -4.35
CA ALA A 59 -17.19 3.45 -5.61
C ALA A 59 -18.03 2.97 -6.80
N ILE A 60 -18.36 1.67 -6.87
CA ILE A 60 -19.22 1.09 -7.90
C ILE A 60 -20.62 1.73 -7.88
N SER A 61 -21.21 1.90 -6.70
CA SER A 61 -22.51 2.55 -6.52
C SER A 61 -22.46 4.01 -7.00
N GLY A 62 -21.40 4.75 -6.68
CA GLY A 62 -21.22 6.12 -7.17
C GLY A 62 -21.15 6.19 -8.70
N ILE A 63 -20.40 5.29 -9.34
CA ILE A 63 -20.33 5.19 -10.82
C ILE A 63 -21.71 4.85 -11.40
N GLY A 64 -22.43 3.91 -10.78
CA GLY A 64 -23.77 3.52 -11.21
C GLY A 64 -24.81 4.63 -11.09
N LEU A 65 -24.77 5.41 -10.00
CA LEU A 65 -25.65 6.57 -9.80
C LEU A 65 -25.40 7.64 -10.87
N ILE A 66 -24.13 7.95 -11.14
CA ILE A 66 -23.75 8.90 -12.20
C ILE A 66 -24.18 8.38 -13.58
N SER A 67 -23.99 7.10 -13.86
CA SER A 67 -24.46 6.53 -15.15
C SER A 67 -25.98 6.64 -15.31
N ARG A 68 -26.74 6.55 -14.21
CA ARG A 68 -28.20 6.65 -14.24
C ARG A 68 -28.69 8.09 -14.45
N SER A 69 -27.98 9.09 -13.91
CA SER A 69 -28.35 10.50 -14.10
C SER A 69 -28.20 10.93 -15.56
N GLN A 70 -27.23 10.39 -16.30
CA GLN A 70 -27.06 10.71 -17.73
C GLN A 70 -28.26 10.30 -18.61
N GLY A 71 -29.05 9.31 -18.20
CA GLY A 71 -30.24 8.86 -18.93
C GLY A 71 -31.51 9.68 -18.66
N LYS A 72 -31.50 10.59 -17.68
CA LYS A 72 -32.66 11.39 -17.29
C LYS A 72 -32.55 12.81 -17.84
N LEU A 73 -32.93 12.99 -19.10
CA LEU A 73 -32.90 14.31 -19.75
C LEU A 73 -33.97 15.31 -19.24
N PHE A 74 -34.88 14.90 -18.36
CA PHE A 74 -36.00 15.71 -17.89
C PHE A 74 -36.43 15.33 -16.47
N ALA A 75 -35.74 15.81 -15.43
CA ALA A 75 -36.31 15.92 -14.09
C ALA A 75 -35.69 17.09 -13.33
N HIS A 76 -36.52 17.84 -12.65
CA HIS A 76 -36.26 19.14 -12.01
C HIS A 76 -35.40 19.03 -10.73
N ALA A 77 -34.26 18.33 -10.77
CA ALA A 77 -33.33 18.20 -9.65
C ALA A 77 -32.12 19.14 -9.83
N ILE A 78 -31.51 19.54 -8.71
CA ILE A 78 -30.21 20.25 -8.69
C ILE A 78 -29.15 19.23 -9.12
N GLU A 79 -29.02 19.02 -10.42
CA GLU A 79 -28.10 18.06 -10.99
C GLU A 79 -26.68 18.64 -11.01
N VAL A 80 -25.72 17.83 -10.57
CA VAL A 80 -24.29 18.13 -10.71
C VAL A 80 -23.98 18.27 -12.20
N ASP A 81 -23.14 19.22 -12.57
CA ASP A 81 -22.74 19.40 -13.97
C ASP A 81 -22.20 18.11 -14.60
N GLY A 82 -22.60 17.82 -15.84
CA GLY A 82 -22.28 16.57 -16.53
C GLY A 82 -20.77 16.36 -16.71
N ALA A 83 -20.00 17.41 -17.01
CA ALA A 83 -18.56 17.32 -17.16
C ALA A 83 -17.87 16.97 -15.83
N LEU A 84 -18.41 17.49 -14.72
CA LEU A 84 -17.92 17.17 -13.39
C LEU A 84 -18.29 15.74 -12.95
N GLN A 85 -19.50 15.28 -13.30
CA GLN A 85 -19.90 13.90 -13.08
C GLN A 85 -18.96 12.93 -13.81
N ALA A 86 -18.63 13.20 -15.08
CA ALA A 86 -17.64 12.42 -15.84
C ALA A 86 -16.27 12.43 -15.15
N PHE A 87 -15.82 13.60 -14.67
CA PHE A 87 -14.57 13.71 -13.93
C PHE A 87 -14.57 12.88 -12.63
N TRP A 88 -15.67 12.91 -11.87
CA TRP A 88 -15.82 12.11 -10.66
C TRP A 88 -15.87 10.61 -10.95
N VAL A 89 -16.45 10.17 -12.06
CA VAL A 89 -16.41 8.76 -12.49
C VAL A 89 -14.97 8.28 -12.67
N SER A 90 -14.10 9.07 -13.29
CA SER A 90 -12.67 8.72 -13.39
C SER A 90 -12.00 8.56 -12.03
N PHE A 91 -12.34 9.42 -11.06
CA PHE A 91 -11.82 9.32 -9.70
C PHE A 91 -12.37 8.12 -8.92
N LEU A 92 -13.66 7.81 -9.07
CA LEU A 92 -14.25 6.60 -8.46
C LEU A 92 -13.60 5.34 -9.04
N LEU A 93 -13.34 5.32 -10.34
CA LEU A 93 -12.57 4.24 -10.98
C LEU A 93 -11.14 4.18 -10.43
N LEU A 94 -10.48 5.32 -10.22
CA LEU A 94 -9.18 5.40 -9.56
C LEU A 94 -9.23 4.84 -8.13
N HIS A 95 -10.32 5.10 -7.40
CA HIS A 95 -10.51 4.60 -6.05
C HIS A 95 -10.69 3.07 -6.01
N LEU A 96 -11.34 2.48 -7.02
CA LEU A 96 -11.42 1.02 -7.16
C LEU A 96 -10.06 0.32 -7.27
N GLY A 97 -9.04 1.05 -7.73
CA GLY A 97 -7.67 0.54 -7.76
C GLY A 97 -7.11 0.22 -6.37
N GLY A 98 -7.72 0.73 -5.29
CA GLY A 98 -7.39 0.45 -3.90
C GLY A 98 -6.02 0.98 -3.45
N PRO A 99 -5.79 1.06 -2.13
CA PRO A 99 -4.51 1.48 -1.57
C PRO A 99 -3.41 0.45 -1.81
N ASN A 100 -2.14 0.88 -1.73
CA ASN A 100 -1.00 -0.02 -1.94
C ASN A 100 -0.71 -0.90 -0.72
N ASN A 101 -1.09 -0.43 0.47
CA ASN A 101 -0.75 -1.02 1.76
C ASN A 101 -1.68 -2.17 2.16
N ILE A 102 -2.83 -2.33 1.51
CA ILE A 102 -3.78 -3.41 1.74
C ILE A 102 -4.49 -3.76 0.44
N THR A 103 -4.09 -4.88 -0.16
CA THR A 103 -4.71 -5.42 -1.39
C THR A 103 -5.70 -6.52 -1.06
N ALA A 104 -5.39 -7.31 -0.04
CA ALA A 104 -6.15 -8.48 0.40
C ALA A 104 -6.25 -8.49 1.92
N PHE A 105 -7.47 -8.57 2.45
CA PHE A 105 -7.68 -8.66 3.89
C PHE A 105 -7.40 -10.09 4.38
N SER A 106 -7.88 -11.10 3.65
CA SER A 106 -7.55 -12.51 3.86
C SER A 106 -6.78 -13.11 2.68
N LEU A 107 -6.22 -14.31 2.83
CA LEU A 107 -5.49 -14.97 1.73
C LEU A 107 -6.44 -15.43 0.61
N GLU A 108 -7.68 -15.74 0.96
CA GLU A 108 -8.73 -16.15 0.02
C GLU A 108 -9.05 -15.02 -0.97
N ASP A 109 -8.98 -13.76 -0.53
CA ASP A 109 -9.20 -12.59 -1.39
C ASP A 109 -8.23 -12.56 -2.59
N ASN A 110 -6.99 -13.03 -2.42
CA ASN A 110 -6.01 -13.10 -3.51
C ASN A 110 -6.46 -14.04 -4.65
N SER A 111 -7.24 -15.06 -4.33
CA SER A 111 -7.76 -16.00 -5.33
C SER A 111 -8.88 -15.39 -6.19
N LEU A 112 -9.51 -14.29 -5.74
CA LEU A 112 -10.67 -13.67 -6.38
C LEU A 112 -10.29 -12.66 -7.48
N TRP A 113 -9.05 -12.65 -7.95
CA TRP A 113 -8.57 -11.71 -8.97
C TRP A 113 -9.41 -11.71 -10.26
N GLN A 114 -9.99 -12.85 -10.65
CA GLN A 114 -10.87 -12.95 -11.82
C GLN A 114 -12.17 -12.16 -11.64
N ARG A 115 -12.71 -12.12 -10.42
CA ARG A 115 -13.92 -11.33 -10.10
C ARG A 115 -13.60 -9.83 -10.19
N HIS A 116 -12.45 -9.41 -9.68
CA HIS A 116 -11.98 -8.03 -9.82
C HIS A 116 -11.74 -7.65 -11.29
N LEU A 117 -11.19 -8.57 -12.10
CA LEU A 117 -11.02 -8.33 -13.53
C LEU A 117 -12.37 -8.14 -14.25
N LEU A 118 -13.34 -9.02 -13.98
CA LEU A 118 -14.68 -8.89 -14.55
C LEU A 118 -15.35 -7.58 -14.12
N GLY A 119 -15.26 -7.26 -12.82
CA GLY A 119 -15.75 -5.99 -12.27
C GLY A 119 -15.13 -4.77 -12.96
N LEU A 120 -13.82 -4.79 -13.19
CA LEU A 120 -13.12 -3.71 -13.89
C LEU A 120 -13.66 -3.51 -15.32
N ILE A 121 -13.87 -4.60 -16.08
CA ILE A 121 -14.41 -4.52 -17.45
C ILE A 121 -15.78 -3.83 -17.46
N PHE A 122 -16.66 -4.20 -16.52
CA PHE A 122 -17.96 -3.54 -16.39
C PHE A 122 -17.83 -2.07 -16.01
N GLN A 123 -17.00 -1.72 -15.02
CA GLN A 123 -16.85 -0.34 -14.57
C GLN A 123 -16.20 0.56 -15.63
N VAL A 124 -15.22 0.05 -16.38
CA VAL A 124 -14.63 0.74 -17.54
C VAL A 124 -15.69 0.97 -18.61
N SER A 125 -16.52 -0.03 -18.91
CA SER A 125 -17.59 0.10 -19.91
C SER A 125 -18.63 1.16 -19.53
N ILE A 126 -19.06 1.18 -18.25
CA ILE A 126 -19.97 2.20 -17.72
C ILE A 126 -19.32 3.59 -17.77
N SER A 127 -18.03 3.69 -17.43
CA SER A 127 -17.31 4.97 -17.49
C SER A 127 -17.23 5.52 -18.91
N ILE A 128 -16.92 4.65 -19.89
CA ILE A 128 -16.91 5.02 -21.31
C ILE A 128 -18.31 5.45 -21.76
N TYR A 129 -19.38 4.77 -21.32
CA TYR A 129 -20.75 5.19 -21.61
C TYR A 129 -21.03 6.61 -21.13
N VAL A 130 -20.65 6.95 -19.88
CA VAL A 130 -20.79 8.32 -19.34
C VAL A 130 -20.00 9.33 -20.18
N PHE A 131 -18.78 9.00 -20.58
CA PHE A 131 -17.94 9.88 -21.42
C PHE A 131 -18.55 10.14 -22.78
N VAL A 132 -19.13 9.12 -23.41
CA VAL A 132 -19.82 9.25 -24.71
C VAL A 132 -21.08 10.12 -24.61
N GLN A 133 -21.77 10.11 -23.46
CA GLN A 133 -22.92 11.00 -23.25
C GLN A 133 -22.51 12.46 -22.99
N VAL A 134 -21.43 12.68 -22.24
CA VAL A 134 -21.05 14.01 -21.74
C VAL A 134 -20.16 14.79 -22.73
N PHE A 135 -19.11 14.16 -23.27
CA PHE A 135 -18.08 14.86 -24.06
C PHE A 135 -18.53 15.45 -25.41
N PRO A 136 -19.58 14.94 -26.09
CA PRO A 136 -20.11 15.62 -27.25
C PRO A 136 -20.67 17.01 -26.92
N SER A 137 -21.28 17.17 -25.75
CA SER A 137 -21.93 18.40 -25.31
C SER A 137 -20.98 19.33 -24.56
N ASP A 138 -20.15 18.80 -23.66
CA ASP A 138 -19.15 19.58 -22.93
C ASP A 138 -17.77 18.90 -22.95
N LYS A 139 -16.81 19.57 -23.59
CA LYS A 139 -15.41 19.13 -23.73
C LYS A 139 -14.47 19.75 -22.69
N SER A 140 -14.98 20.64 -21.84
CA SER A 140 -14.19 21.47 -20.93
C SER A 140 -13.25 20.68 -20.01
N LEU A 141 -13.74 19.58 -19.43
CA LEU A 141 -13.01 18.71 -18.51
C LEU A 141 -12.52 17.41 -19.15
N MET A 142 -12.57 17.29 -20.48
CA MET A 142 -12.22 16.04 -21.18
C MET A 142 -10.77 15.61 -20.90
N ILE A 143 -9.80 16.52 -21.05
CA ILE A 143 -8.38 16.19 -20.86
C ILE A 143 -8.10 15.77 -19.40
N PRO A 144 -8.46 16.56 -18.37
CA PRO A 144 -8.32 16.12 -16.97
C PRO A 144 -8.97 14.77 -16.68
N THR A 145 -10.18 14.54 -17.22
CA THR A 145 -10.94 13.31 -17.00
C THR A 145 -10.22 12.10 -17.58
N MET A 146 -9.66 12.22 -18.78
CA MET A 146 -8.94 11.13 -19.45
C MET A 146 -7.60 10.81 -18.76
N LEU A 147 -6.90 11.81 -18.23
CA LEU A 147 -5.68 11.60 -17.44
C LEU A 147 -5.97 10.77 -16.18
N VAL A 148 -6.97 11.18 -15.40
CA VAL A 148 -7.37 10.46 -14.17
C VAL A 148 -7.92 9.07 -14.50
N PHE A 149 -8.67 8.94 -15.61
CA PHE A 149 -9.20 7.65 -16.08
C PHE A 149 -8.09 6.65 -16.42
N LEU A 150 -7.09 7.08 -17.18
CA LEU A 150 -5.94 6.25 -17.54
C LEU A 150 -5.20 5.78 -16.29
N PHE A 151 -4.94 6.69 -15.36
CA PHE A 151 -4.32 6.33 -14.08
C PHE A 151 -5.20 5.33 -13.30
N GLY A 152 -6.52 5.54 -13.29
CA GLY A 152 -7.46 4.62 -12.67
C GLY A 152 -7.38 3.21 -13.24
N ILE A 153 -7.31 3.07 -14.57
CA ILE A 153 -7.12 1.76 -15.22
C ILE A 153 -5.79 1.13 -14.78
N ILE A 154 -4.68 1.88 -14.84
CA ILE A 154 -3.36 1.38 -14.46
C ILE A 154 -3.39 0.84 -13.02
N LYS A 155 -3.96 1.61 -12.08
CA LYS A 155 -4.02 1.24 -10.66
C LYS A 155 -4.86 -0.02 -10.41
N ASN A 156 -5.96 -0.20 -11.15
CA ASN A 156 -6.79 -1.40 -11.09
C ASN A 156 -6.09 -2.62 -11.70
N VAL A 157 -5.40 -2.45 -12.83
CA VAL A 157 -4.60 -3.52 -13.45
C VAL A 157 -3.48 -3.96 -12.50
N GLU A 158 -2.78 -3.01 -11.86
CA GLU A 158 -1.77 -3.32 -10.83
C GLU A 158 -2.37 -4.11 -9.65
N ARG A 159 -3.59 -3.76 -9.20
CA ARG A 159 -4.30 -4.51 -8.16
C ARG A 159 -4.58 -5.95 -8.61
N ILE A 160 -5.13 -6.14 -9.81
CA ILE A 160 -5.44 -7.48 -10.34
C ILE A 160 -4.17 -8.32 -10.50
N LEU A 161 -3.10 -7.74 -11.05
CA LEU A 161 -1.80 -8.41 -11.18
C LEU A 161 -1.26 -8.82 -9.81
N THR A 162 -1.37 -7.94 -8.81
CA THR A 162 -0.96 -8.25 -7.44
C THR A 162 -1.72 -9.43 -6.87
N LEU A 163 -3.05 -9.40 -6.91
CA LEU A 163 -3.90 -10.49 -6.39
C LEU A 163 -3.54 -11.81 -7.08
N ASN A 164 -3.38 -11.78 -8.40
CA ASN A 164 -3.03 -12.95 -9.19
C ASN A 164 -1.63 -13.48 -8.80
N LEU A 165 -0.62 -12.62 -8.72
CA LEU A 165 0.74 -13.01 -8.32
C LEU A 165 0.82 -13.51 -6.87
N SER A 166 -0.01 -12.97 -5.98
CA SER A 166 -0.07 -13.33 -4.55
C SER A 166 -0.99 -14.54 -4.28
N SER A 167 -1.69 -15.04 -5.31
CA SER A 167 -2.53 -16.22 -5.18
C SER A 167 -1.67 -17.47 -4.96
N LEU A 168 -2.11 -18.34 -4.03
CA LEU A 168 -1.36 -19.53 -3.63
C LEU A 168 -0.93 -20.42 -4.82
N PRO A 169 -1.78 -20.70 -5.84
CA PRO A 169 -1.38 -21.51 -6.98
C PRO A 169 -0.26 -20.86 -7.82
N ARG A 170 -0.32 -19.55 -8.02
CA ARG A 170 0.71 -18.81 -8.77
C ARG A 170 2.00 -18.67 -7.99
N LEU A 171 1.92 -18.39 -6.69
CA LEU A 171 3.08 -18.36 -5.80
C LEU A 171 3.81 -19.71 -5.84
N LYS A 172 3.06 -20.82 -5.71
CA LYS A 172 3.63 -22.17 -5.80
C LYS A 172 4.38 -22.38 -7.11
N LYS A 173 3.77 -22.05 -8.25
CA LYS A 173 4.42 -22.16 -9.57
C LYS A 173 5.70 -21.31 -9.67
N SER A 174 5.63 -20.04 -9.26
CA SER A 174 6.78 -19.13 -9.32
C SER A 174 7.94 -19.56 -8.42
N MET A 175 7.63 -20.08 -7.24
CA MET A 175 8.63 -20.50 -6.26
C MET A 175 9.36 -21.77 -6.72
N LEU A 176 8.65 -22.73 -7.33
CA LEU A 176 9.27 -23.93 -7.91
C LEU A 176 10.32 -23.56 -8.97
N THR A 177 10.02 -22.61 -9.86
CA THR A 177 10.99 -22.10 -10.85
C THR A 177 12.16 -21.36 -10.21
N THR A 178 11.96 -20.71 -9.05
CA THR A 178 13.00 -19.92 -8.38
C THR A 178 13.98 -20.80 -7.58
N LYS A 179 13.55 -21.97 -7.09
CA LYS A 179 14.38 -22.89 -6.29
C LYS A 179 15.64 -23.32 -7.04
N GLU A 180 15.58 -23.43 -8.37
CA GLU A 180 16.72 -23.81 -9.22
C GLU A 180 17.75 -22.67 -9.39
N LEU A 181 17.37 -21.41 -9.16
CA LEU A 181 18.18 -20.21 -9.45
C LEU A 181 18.90 -19.61 -8.22
N THR A 182 18.63 -20.09 -7.01
CA THR A 182 19.01 -19.42 -5.75
C THR A 182 20.33 -19.89 -5.11
N SER A 183 21.01 -20.85 -5.73
CA SER A 183 22.25 -21.45 -5.21
C SER A 183 23.40 -20.44 -5.00
N ASP A 184 23.59 -19.45 -5.87
CA ASP A 184 24.68 -18.45 -5.78
C ASP A 184 24.45 -17.35 -4.71
N ALA A 185 23.20 -17.01 -4.41
CA ALA A 185 22.90 -16.05 -3.35
C ALA A 185 23.08 -16.69 -1.96
N TYR A 186 22.84 -18.00 -1.90
CA TYR A 186 22.95 -18.80 -0.69
C TYR A 186 24.41 -19.04 -0.27
N SER A 187 25.31 -19.32 -1.21
CA SER A 187 26.74 -19.45 -0.95
C SER A 187 27.35 -18.19 -0.33
N LYS A 188 27.00 -17.00 -0.86
CA LYS A 188 27.43 -15.70 -0.31
C LYS A 188 26.96 -15.46 1.11
N PHE A 189 25.73 -15.88 1.45
CA PHE A 189 25.23 -15.78 2.81
C PHE A 189 25.99 -16.71 3.76
N VAL A 190 26.32 -17.93 3.32
CA VAL A 190 27.13 -18.89 4.09
C VAL A 190 28.54 -18.34 4.38
N GLU A 191 29.16 -17.66 3.41
CA GLU A 191 30.46 -17.00 3.62
C GLU A 191 30.37 -15.90 4.68
N GLU A 192 29.39 -14.99 4.58
CA GLU A 192 29.18 -13.92 5.59
C GLU A 192 28.86 -14.49 6.99
N LEU A 193 28.15 -15.61 7.08
CA LEU A 193 27.88 -16.31 8.35
C LEU A 193 29.15 -16.89 9.00
N ASN A 194 30.15 -17.23 8.20
CA ASN A 194 31.44 -17.71 8.70
C ASN A 194 32.29 -16.53 9.20
N ASP A 195 32.21 -15.38 8.53
CA ASP A 195 32.90 -14.14 8.93
C ASP A 195 32.29 -13.46 10.16
N LEU A 196 31.03 -13.75 10.49
CA LEU A 196 30.31 -13.11 11.60
C LEU A 196 30.92 -13.34 13.01
N GLY A 197 31.95 -14.19 13.12
CA GLY A 197 32.68 -14.45 14.36
C GLY A 197 31.84 -15.16 15.44
N TYR A 198 32.47 -15.95 16.32
CA TYR A 198 31.80 -16.46 17.52
C TYR A 198 31.75 -15.34 18.57
N VAL A 199 30.72 -14.50 18.51
CA VAL A 199 30.48 -13.49 19.55
C VAL A 199 29.62 -14.11 20.64
N TYR A 200 30.25 -14.85 21.55
CA TYR A 200 29.65 -15.20 22.83
C TYR A 200 29.73 -13.98 23.74
N SER A 201 28.65 -13.21 23.95
CA SER A 201 28.50 -12.30 25.12
C SER A 201 27.24 -11.42 25.14
N ASN A 202 26.55 -11.51 26.29
CA ASN A 202 25.48 -10.69 26.88
C ASN A 202 24.18 -10.49 26.06
N GLU A 203 23.08 -10.97 26.64
CA GLU A 203 21.77 -11.15 26.02
C GLU A 203 20.98 -9.84 25.77
N GLU A 204 21.42 -8.70 26.32
CA GLU A 204 20.56 -7.52 26.51
C GLU A 204 20.72 -6.38 25.48
N GLU A 205 21.73 -6.40 24.60
CA GLU A 205 21.97 -5.30 23.65
C GLU A 205 21.95 -5.74 22.17
N ALA A 206 21.26 -4.94 21.34
CA ALA A 206 21.25 -5.08 19.88
C ALA A 206 22.59 -4.59 19.31
N LYS A 207 23.34 -5.50 18.66
CA LYS A 207 24.68 -5.19 18.13
C LYS A 207 24.69 -5.08 16.61
N ILE A 208 23.74 -5.71 15.91
CA ILE A 208 23.70 -5.74 14.45
C ILE A 208 23.04 -4.47 13.89
N ALA A 209 23.70 -3.83 12.92
CA ALA A 209 23.14 -2.69 12.19
C ALA A 209 21.82 -3.07 11.50
N GLU A 210 20.87 -2.14 11.47
CA GLU A 210 19.51 -2.39 10.97
C GLU A 210 19.48 -2.87 9.51
N SER A 211 20.28 -2.25 8.64
CA SER A 211 20.48 -2.70 7.27
C SER A 211 20.92 -4.17 7.17
N ILE A 212 21.87 -4.62 8.00
CA ILE A 212 22.32 -6.03 8.04
C ILE A 212 21.18 -6.95 8.50
N VAL A 213 20.42 -6.54 9.52
CA VAL A 213 19.22 -7.30 9.96
C VAL A 213 18.24 -7.49 8.80
N VAL A 214 17.95 -6.42 8.04
CA VAL A 214 17.05 -6.50 6.88
C VAL A 214 17.59 -7.43 5.81
N LYS A 215 18.90 -7.40 5.54
CA LYS A 215 19.56 -8.31 4.59
C LYS A 215 19.44 -9.77 5.02
N HIS A 216 19.78 -10.09 6.27
CA HIS A 216 19.67 -11.45 6.81
C HIS A 216 18.23 -11.95 6.82
N ALA A 217 17.30 -11.11 7.25
CA ALA A 217 15.86 -11.41 7.23
C ALA A 217 15.35 -11.65 5.81
N TYR A 218 15.88 -10.94 4.80
CA TYR A 218 15.53 -11.20 3.40
C TYR A 218 16.00 -12.60 2.95
N TYR A 219 17.20 -13.03 3.34
CA TYR A 219 17.67 -14.40 3.05
C TYR A 219 16.77 -15.44 3.71
N PHE A 220 16.48 -15.29 5.00
CA PHE A 220 15.55 -16.19 5.70
C PHE A 220 14.18 -16.18 5.06
N PHE A 221 13.64 -15.01 4.70
CA PHE A 221 12.40 -14.93 3.94
C PHE A 221 12.44 -15.74 2.63
N GLN A 222 13.55 -15.73 1.88
CA GLN A 222 13.67 -16.57 0.67
C GLN A 222 13.61 -18.07 0.97
N ILE A 223 14.05 -18.50 2.16
CA ILE A 223 14.00 -19.90 2.61
C ILE A 223 12.60 -20.22 3.15
N PHE A 224 12.10 -19.44 4.11
CA PHE A 224 10.84 -19.68 4.80
C PHE A 224 9.59 -19.45 3.93
N LYS A 225 9.66 -18.64 2.87
CA LYS A 225 8.51 -18.44 1.97
C LYS A 225 8.01 -19.75 1.32
N PHE A 226 8.86 -20.77 1.19
CA PHE A 226 8.48 -22.09 0.68
C PHE A 226 7.56 -22.85 1.64
N PHE A 227 7.62 -22.54 2.94
CA PHE A 227 6.72 -23.12 3.94
C PHE A 227 5.26 -22.74 3.69
N ILE A 228 5.01 -21.51 3.20
CA ILE A 228 3.66 -20.99 2.91
C ILE A 228 2.93 -21.86 1.86
N ILE A 229 3.68 -22.60 1.03
CA ILE A 229 3.15 -23.46 -0.03
C ILE A 229 3.31 -24.96 0.27
N ASP A 230 3.45 -25.30 1.55
CA ASP A 230 3.63 -26.67 2.08
C ASP A 230 4.84 -27.41 1.47
N LEU A 231 5.91 -26.70 1.11
CA LEU A 231 7.16 -27.31 0.67
C LEU A 231 8.14 -27.46 1.84
N PHE A 232 8.74 -28.65 1.94
CA PHE A 232 9.68 -28.98 3.00
C PHE A 232 11.08 -28.36 2.78
N TYR A 233 11.75 -28.13 3.91
CA TYR A 233 13.15 -27.72 4.01
C TYR A 233 14.10 -28.73 3.41
N THR A 234 15.18 -28.23 2.83
CA THR A 234 16.39 -29.01 2.64
C THR A 234 17.12 -29.11 3.99
N SER A 235 17.73 -30.25 4.30
CA SER A 235 18.49 -30.45 5.55
C SER A 235 19.58 -29.38 5.77
N GLU A 236 20.14 -28.85 4.68
CA GLU A 236 21.16 -27.80 4.67
C GLU A 236 20.61 -26.44 5.16
N GLU A 237 19.45 -26.01 4.64
CA GLU A 237 18.79 -24.75 5.01
C GLU A 237 18.44 -24.70 6.50
N ARG A 238 18.02 -25.86 7.05
CA ARG A 238 17.77 -26.01 8.49
C ARG A 238 19.05 -25.85 9.31
N LEU A 239 20.15 -26.48 8.89
CA LEU A 239 21.42 -26.43 9.61
C LEU A 239 21.98 -25.00 9.65
N ILE A 240 21.86 -24.26 8.56
CA ILE A 240 22.24 -22.85 8.49
C ILE A 240 21.42 -22.01 9.47
N SER A 241 20.09 -22.19 9.47
CA SER A 241 19.20 -21.45 10.36
C SER A 241 19.58 -21.70 11.82
N CYS A 242 19.78 -22.95 12.22
CA CYS A 242 20.24 -23.30 13.56
C CYS A 242 21.61 -22.68 13.90
N LYS A 243 22.57 -22.70 12.96
CA LYS A 243 23.91 -22.13 13.15
C LYS A 243 23.87 -20.60 13.28
N TYR A 244 22.94 -19.92 12.61
CA TYR A 244 22.78 -18.47 12.74
C TYR A 244 22.16 -18.10 14.09
N PHE A 245 21.02 -18.70 14.43
CA PHE A 245 20.31 -18.35 15.67
C PHE A 245 21.05 -18.77 16.94
N SER A 246 22.00 -19.71 16.86
CA SER A 246 22.90 -20.01 17.99
C SER A 246 24.03 -19.00 18.18
N LYS A 247 24.34 -18.17 17.16
CA LYS A 247 25.41 -17.16 17.20
C LYS A 247 24.92 -15.76 17.53
N VAL A 248 23.63 -15.48 17.33
CA VAL A 248 23.05 -14.13 17.41
C VAL A 248 22.35 -13.94 18.77
N SER A 249 22.38 -12.72 19.32
CA SER A 249 21.68 -12.41 20.57
C SER A 249 20.16 -12.60 20.43
N ALA A 250 19.46 -12.85 21.54
CA ALA A 250 18.01 -13.02 21.53
C ALA A 250 17.28 -11.80 20.93
N VAL A 251 17.76 -10.59 21.23
CA VAL A 251 17.20 -9.34 20.69
C VAL A 251 17.39 -9.26 19.17
N ASP A 252 18.60 -9.54 18.68
CA ASP A 252 18.86 -9.47 17.23
C ASP A 252 18.18 -10.61 16.47
N ALA A 253 18.04 -11.80 17.07
CA ALA A 253 17.24 -12.90 16.51
C ALA A 253 15.77 -12.49 16.35
N LEU A 254 15.18 -11.88 17.37
CA LEU A 254 13.80 -11.39 17.35
C LEU A 254 13.61 -10.27 16.32
N ARG A 255 14.59 -9.37 16.17
CA ARG A 255 14.58 -8.35 15.10
C ARG A 255 14.58 -8.99 13.71
N VAL A 256 15.42 -9.99 13.46
CA VAL A 256 15.47 -10.70 12.17
C VAL A 256 14.13 -11.37 11.86
N ILE A 257 13.58 -12.12 12.81
CA ILE A 257 12.29 -12.81 12.65
C ILE A 257 11.16 -11.79 12.40
N SER A 258 11.16 -10.66 13.10
CA SER A 258 10.14 -9.62 12.89
C SER A 258 10.18 -9.04 11.48
N VAL A 259 11.35 -8.85 10.88
CA VAL A 259 11.48 -8.33 9.50
C VAL A 259 11.13 -9.42 8.50
N GLU A 260 11.50 -10.67 8.77
CA GLU A 260 11.13 -11.81 7.94
C GLU A 260 9.60 -11.96 7.85
N LEU A 261 8.91 -11.93 8.98
CA LEU A 261 7.45 -11.96 9.03
C LEU A 261 6.83 -10.75 8.34
N ASN A 262 7.47 -9.58 8.41
CA ASN A 262 7.04 -8.41 7.67
C ASN A 262 7.12 -8.65 6.15
N PHE A 263 8.20 -9.27 5.65
CA PHE A 263 8.32 -9.65 4.25
C PHE A 263 7.26 -10.65 3.81
N ILE A 264 6.95 -11.66 4.64
CA ILE A 264 5.87 -12.62 4.37
C ILE A 264 4.52 -11.91 4.30
N TYR A 265 4.20 -11.07 5.29
CA TYR A 265 2.96 -10.31 5.30
C TYR A 265 2.84 -9.44 4.04
N GLU A 266 3.90 -8.73 3.66
CA GLU A 266 3.89 -7.84 2.51
C GLU A 266 3.74 -8.59 1.20
N MET A 267 4.36 -9.77 1.08
CA MET A 267 4.19 -10.65 -0.07
C MET A 267 2.74 -11.11 -0.25
N LEU A 268 2.01 -11.34 0.85
CA LEU A 268 0.68 -11.95 0.82
C LEU A 268 -0.47 -10.93 0.83
N HIS A 269 -0.33 -9.80 1.52
CA HIS A 269 -1.45 -8.88 1.79
C HIS A 269 -1.35 -7.52 1.07
N THR A 270 -0.21 -7.19 0.45
CA THR A 270 0.06 -5.84 -0.09
C THR A 270 0.45 -5.87 -1.56
N LYS A 271 0.58 -4.70 -2.21
CA LYS A 271 1.04 -4.60 -3.61
C LYS A 271 2.54 -4.85 -3.81
N ALA A 272 3.30 -5.24 -2.76
CA ALA A 272 4.76 -5.35 -2.78
C ALA A 272 5.32 -6.14 -3.97
N LEU A 273 4.68 -7.24 -4.39
CA LEU A 273 5.14 -8.07 -5.50
C LEU A 273 5.13 -7.36 -6.86
N THR A 274 4.10 -6.56 -7.13
CA THR A 274 3.96 -5.80 -8.39
C THR A 274 4.85 -4.56 -8.40
N ILE A 275 4.96 -3.91 -7.24
CA ILE A 275 5.77 -2.70 -7.01
C ILE A 275 7.25 -2.94 -7.32
N ARG A 276 7.72 -4.18 -7.18
CA ARG A 276 9.11 -4.55 -7.42
C ARG A 276 9.55 -4.40 -8.89
N SER A 277 8.61 -4.43 -9.83
CA SER A 277 8.91 -4.29 -11.26
C SER A 277 9.46 -2.89 -11.57
N LYS A 278 10.52 -2.79 -12.40
CA LYS A 278 11.05 -1.50 -12.89
C LYS A 278 9.95 -0.64 -13.53
N TRP A 279 9.00 -1.29 -14.19
CA TRP A 279 7.86 -0.64 -14.84
C TRP A 279 6.90 0.02 -13.85
N SER A 280 6.73 -0.52 -12.64
CA SER A 280 5.80 0.07 -11.65
C SER A 280 6.28 1.44 -11.17
N TYR A 281 7.59 1.65 -11.01
CA TYR A 281 8.13 2.98 -10.68
C TYR A 281 7.84 4.02 -11.76
N ILE A 282 7.96 3.63 -13.04
CA ILE A 282 7.66 4.51 -14.18
C ILE A 282 6.17 4.85 -14.19
N PHE A 283 5.29 3.85 -14.08
CA PHE A 283 3.84 4.08 -14.07
C PHE A 283 3.39 4.95 -12.90
N ARG A 284 4.02 4.83 -11.72
CA ARG A 284 3.75 5.71 -10.56
C ARG A 284 4.18 7.14 -10.77
N PHE A 285 5.32 7.36 -11.43
CA PHE A 285 5.77 8.71 -11.75
C PHE A 285 4.85 9.38 -12.77
N ILE A 286 4.47 8.64 -13.82
CA ILE A 286 3.49 9.10 -14.83
C ILE A 286 2.16 9.42 -14.14
N ALA A 287 1.66 8.51 -13.31
CA ALA A 287 0.43 8.71 -12.54
C ALA A 287 0.43 9.97 -11.67
N PHE A 288 1.53 10.21 -10.93
CA PHE A 288 1.66 11.41 -10.12
C PHE A 288 1.60 12.68 -10.99
N ILE A 289 2.27 12.66 -12.15
CA ILE A 289 2.18 13.76 -13.12
C ILE A 289 0.74 13.91 -13.62
N ASP A 290 0.05 12.84 -13.96
CA ASP A 290 -1.32 12.87 -14.50
C ASP A 290 -2.29 13.55 -13.52
N VAL A 291 -2.22 13.21 -12.22
CA VAL A 291 -3.07 13.83 -11.18
C VAL A 291 -2.71 15.30 -10.97
N VAL A 292 -1.42 15.64 -10.93
CA VAL A 292 -0.96 17.04 -10.79
C VAL A 292 -1.38 17.86 -12.00
N MET A 293 -1.25 17.32 -13.21
CA MET A 293 -1.71 17.96 -14.44
C MET A 293 -3.22 18.14 -14.46
N ALA A 294 -3.99 17.13 -14.03
CA ALA A 294 -5.43 17.26 -13.87
C ALA A 294 -5.80 18.38 -12.89
N PHE A 295 -5.06 18.53 -11.79
CA PHE A 295 -5.25 19.63 -10.83
C PHE A 295 -4.95 21.01 -11.43
N VAL A 296 -3.83 21.14 -12.15
CA VAL A 296 -3.46 22.40 -12.82
C VAL A 296 -4.50 22.77 -13.88
N LEU A 297 -4.89 21.82 -14.73
CA LEU A 297 -5.90 22.04 -15.77
C LEU A 297 -7.26 22.41 -15.17
N PHE A 298 -7.66 21.76 -14.07
CA PHE A 298 -8.87 22.13 -13.35
C PHE A 298 -8.77 23.56 -12.79
N ASN A 299 -7.60 24.03 -12.35
CA ASN A 299 -7.40 25.41 -11.88
C ASN A 299 -7.45 26.45 -13.00
N CYS A 300 -6.96 26.12 -14.19
CA CYS A 300 -7.06 27.00 -15.35
C CYS A 300 -8.49 27.09 -15.90
N PHE A 301 -9.39 26.20 -15.49
CA PHE A 301 -10.78 26.20 -15.95
C PHE A 301 -11.62 27.34 -15.35
N LYS A 302 -12.54 27.91 -16.14
CA LYS A 302 -13.44 29.00 -15.71
C LYS A 302 -14.61 28.44 -14.87
N LYS A 303 -14.42 28.41 -13.54
CA LYS A 303 -15.33 27.78 -12.57
C LYS A 303 -16.61 28.56 -12.24
N HIS A 304 -16.81 29.75 -12.81
CA HIS A 304 -17.87 30.68 -12.37
C HIS A 304 -19.29 30.23 -12.70
N GLN A 305 -19.44 29.24 -13.59
CA GLN A 305 -20.74 28.66 -13.96
C GLN A 305 -21.08 27.38 -13.18
N LEU A 306 -20.12 26.82 -12.41
CA LEU A 306 -20.32 25.60 -11.65
C LEU A 306 -20.82 25.89 -10.22
N PRO A 307 -21.64 25.01 -9.62
CA PRO A 307 -22.02 25.14 -8.22
C PRO A 307 -20.80 25.14 -7.31
N LYS A 308 -20.72 26.09 -6.37
CA LYS A 308 -19.57 26.26 -5.46
C LYS A 308 -19.21 24.98 -4.69
N LEU A 309 -20.22 24.24 -4.22
CA LEU A 309 -20.04 22.99 -3.48
C LEU A 309 -19.37 21.91 -4.33
N ASP A 310 -19.73 21.81 -5.61
CA ASP A 310 -19.20 20.80 -6.52
C ASP A 310 -17.73 21.08 -6.85
N VAL A 311 -17.40 22.35 -7.00
CA VAL A 311 -16.01 22.82 -7.15
C VAL A 311 -15.18 22.47 -5.90
N GLU A 312 -15.72 22.71 -4.70
CA GLU A 312 -15.06 22.40 -3.44
C GLU A 312 -14.79 20.90 -3.27
N ILE A 313 -15.79 20.04 -3.56
CA ILE A 313 -15.62 18.57 -3.52
C ILE A 313 -14.52 18.12 -4.48
N THR A 314 -14.49 18.71 -5.68
CA THR A 314 -13.50 18.36 -6.69
C THR A 314 -12.08 18.77 -6.28
N TYR A 315 -11.93 19.90 -5.59
CA TYR A 315 -10.67 20.29 -4.97
C TYR A 315 -10.22 19.31 -3.88
N ILE A 316 -11.14 18.90 -3.00
CA ILE A 316 -10.86 17.91 -1.96
C ILE A 316 -10.39 16.59 -2.59
N LEU A 317 -11.02 16.18 -3.69
CA LEU A 317 -10.69 14.96 -4.42
C LEU A 317 -9.30 15.02 -5.08
N LEU A 318 -8.98 16.13 -5.75
CA LEU A 318 -7.67 16.33 -6.38
C LEU A 318 -6.55 16.47 -5.36
N PHE A 319 -6.73 17.33 -4.36
CA PHE A 319 -5.74 17.54 -3.31
C PHE A 319 -5.57 16.27 -2.48
N GLY A 320 -6.66 15.58 -2.14
CA GLY A 320 -6.65 14.28 -1.49
C GLY A 320 -5.84 13.25 -2.28
N GLY A 321 -6.08 13.14 -3.60
CA GLY A 321 -5.31 12.27 -4.48
C GLY A 321 -3.80 12.55 -4.45
N ILE A 322 -3.40 13.82 -4.56
CA ILE A 322 -1.98 14.22 -4.50
C ILE A 322 -1.37 13.85 -3.14
N VAL A 323 -2.04 14.18 -2.03
CA VAL A 323 -1.56 13.86 -0.69
C VAL A 323 -1.42 12.34 -0.51
N LEU A 324 -2.39 11.56 -0.96
CA LEU A 324 -2.34 10.11 -0.89
C LEU A 324 -1.18 9.52 -1.71
N ASP A 325 -0.91 10.05 -2.91
CA ASP A 325 0.21 9.60 -3.73
C ASP A 325 1.57 9.98 -3.11
N VAL A 326 1.68 11.17 -2.49
CA VAL A 326 2.88 11.56 -1.73
C VAL A 326 3.10 10.62 -0.54
N ILE A 327 2.05 10.28 0.21
CA ILE A 327 2.14 9.31 1.32
C ILE A 327 2.60 7.94 0.79
N ASN A 328 2.05 7.48 -0.33
CA ASN A 328 2.44 6.21 -0.94
C ASN A 328 3.90 6.20 -1.41
N LEU A 329 4.40 7.31 -1.97
CA LEU A 329 5.80 7.47 -2.36
C LEU A 329 6.71 7.47 -1.13
N PHE A 330 6.31 8.15 -0.06
CA PHE A 330 7.04 8.15 1.20
C PHE A 330 7.14 6.73 1.77
N VAL A 331 6.02 6.01 1.91
CA VAL A 331 6.01 4.62 2.41
C VAL A 331 6.87 3.69 1.55
N LEU A 332 6.88 3.89 0.23
CA LEU A 332 7.70 3.10 -0.70
C LEU A 332 9.21 3.31 -0.50
N ILE A 333 9.64 4.55 -0.27
CA ILE A 333 11.05 4.90 -0.05
C ILE A 333 11.55 4.22 1.23
N PHE A 334 10.76 4.25 2.30
CA PHE A 334 11.10 3.67 3.59
C PHE A 334 10.76 2.18 3.73
N PHE A 335 10.48 1.49 2.62
CA PHE A 335 10.08 0.09 2.64
C PHE A 335 11.28 -0.85 2.82
N ASP A 336 11.15 -1.90 3.65
CA ASP A 336 12.25 -2.86 3.93
C ASP A 336 12.79 -3.52 2.65
N TRP A 337 11.93 -3.74 1.66
CA TRP A 337 12.32 -4.27 0.35
C TRP A 337 13.26 -3.36 -0.43
N THR A 338 13.12 -2.03 -0.27
CA THR A 338 14.00 -1.07 -0.93
C THR A 338 15.41 -1.23 -0.39
N ILE A 339 15.57 -1.38 0.92
CA ILE A 339 16.86 -1.68 1.58
C ILE A 339 17.43 -3.02 1.08
N ALA A 340 16.64 -4.10 1.17
CA ALA A 340 17.08 -5.43 0.75
C ALA A 340 17.57 -5.43 -0.70
N ARG A 341 16.87 -4.72 -1.60
CA ARG A 341 17.27 -4.59 -3.00
C ARG A 341 18.57 -3.82 -3.18
N ILE A 342 18.75 -2.70 -2.46
CA ILE A 342 19.98 -1.90 -2.52
C ILE A 342 21.17 -2.73 -2.04
N MET A 343 21.01 -3.42 -0.92
CA MET A 343 22.09 -4.23 -0.35
C MET A 343 22.46 -5.44 -1.22
N HIS A 344 21.49 -6.02 -1.93
CA HIS A 344 21.74 -7.15 -2.83
C HIS A 344 22.37 -6.74 -4.17
N TYR A 345 22.20 -5.48 -4.61
CA TYR A 345 22.66 -5.02 -5.94
C TYR A 345 23.93 -4.18 -5.91
N LYS A 346 24.74 -4.24 -4.82
CA LYS A 346 25.96 -3.43 -4.67
C LYS A 346 26.90 -3.63 -5.89
N ARG A 347 26.83 -2.72 -6.86
CA ARG A 347 27.52 -2.79 -8.16
C ARG A 347 28.16 -1.43 -8.45
N GLY A 348 29.36 -1.24 -7.90
CA GLY A 348 30.31 -0.19 -8.28
C GLY A 348 29.91 1.26 -7.93
N PRO A 349 30.89 2.16 -7.81
CA PRO A 349 30.67 3.53 -7.37
C PRO A 349 29.96 4.35 -8.46
N SER A 350 28.76 4.85 -8.16
CA SER A 350 28.04 5.81 -8.99
C SER A 350 27.42 6.90 -8.11
N LYS A 351 27.02 8.05 -8.69
CA LYS A 351 26.29 9.10 -7.95
C LYS A 351 24.98 8.60 -7.31
N LEU A 352 24.40 7.53 -7.85
CA LEU A 352 23.24 6.88 -7.27
C LEU A 352 23.62 6.21 -5.92
N ASP A 353 24.83 5.66 -5.82
CA ASP A 353 25.30 4.91 -4.67
C ASP A 353 25.46 5.81 -3.43
N SER A 354 25.90 7.06 -3.59
CA SER A 354 25.97 8.01 -2.48
C SER A 354 24.58 8.42 -1.96
N PHE A 355 23.61 8.60 -2.85
CA PHE A 355 22.22 8.86 -2.46
C PHE A 355 21.61 7.65 -1.74
N LEU A 356 21.83 6.44 -2.27
CA LEU A 356 21.36 5.20 -1.66
C LEU A 356 22.02 4.95 -0.30
N HIS A 357 23.30 5.26 -0.14
CA HIS A 357 23.99 5.20 1.14
C HIS A 357 23.43 6.19 2.15
N GLY A 358 23.16 7.44 1.75
CA GLY A 358 22.52 8.43 2.63
C GLY A 358 21.10 8.03 3.04
N LEU A 359 20.37 7.37 2.15
CA LEU A 359 19.04 6.83 2.43
C LEU A 359 19.12 5.68 3.45
N ILE A 360 20.05 4.73 3.25
CA ILE A 360 20.28 3.64 4.21
C ILE A 360 20.68 4.18 5.58
N SER A 361 21.63 5.14 5.65
CA SER A 361 22.05 5.69 6.94
C SER A 361 20.92 6.42 7.67
N THR A 362 20.14 7.21 6.92
CA THR A 362 18.96 7.88 7.48
C THR A 362 17.94 6.87 8.02
N MET A 363 17.72 5.76 7.30
CA MET A 363 16.82 4.70 7.75
C MET A 363 17.33 3.96 8.98
N ASP A 364 18.62 3.61 9.00
CA ASP A 364 19.27 2.95 10.13
C ASP A 364 19.16 3.83 11.39
N ASP A 365 19.34 5.14 11.28
CA ASP A 365 19.18 6.09 12.39
C ASP A 365 17.72 6.23 12.86
N MET A 366 16.77 6.27 11.93
CA MET A 366 15.36 6.42 12.24
C MET A 366 14.74 5.19 12.89
N ARG A 367 15.22 4.00 12.53
CA ARG A 367 14.72 2.70 13.02
C ARG A 367 15.57 2.07 14.11
N LYS A 368 16.64 2.74 14.54
CA LYS A 368 17.44 2.27 15.67
C LYS A 368 16.53 2.11 16.90
N PRO A 369 16.50 0.92 17.53
CA PRO A 369 15.72 0.72 18.74
C PRO A 369 16.22 1.67 19.82
N ARG A 370 15.29 2.47 20.38
CA ARG A 370 15.57 3.39 21.48
C ARG A 370 15.02 2.76 22.74
N PHE A 371 15.80 2.79 23.81
CA PHE A 371 15.40 2.28 25.11
C PHE A 371 15.22 3.44 26.09
N ALA A 372 14.13 3.42 26.84
CA ALA A 372 13.87 4.33 27.95
C ALA A 372 13.83 3.53 29.25
N THR A 373 14.50 4.02 30.29
CA THR A 373 14.47 3.41 31.63
C THR A 373 13.23 3.87 32.39
N CYS A 374 12.34 2.93 32.68
CA CYS A 374 11.14 3.13 33.47
C CYS A 374 11.35 2.60 34.90
N LYS A 375 10.78 3.30 35.90
CA LYS A 375 10.76 2.83 37.29
C LYS A 375 9.55 1.93 37.49
N ALA A 376 9.75 0.75 38.08
CA ALA A 376 8.69 -0.23 38.30
C ALA A 376 7.57 0.28 39.23
N LYS A 377 7.89 1.14 40.21
CA LYS A 377 6.95 1.82 41.12
C LYS A 377 7.54 3.15 41.62
N PRO A 378 6.73 4.11 42.08
CA PRO A 378 7.23 5.20 42.90
C PRO A 378 7.83 4.58 44.18
N ASN A 379 9.12 4.83 44.45
CA ASN A 379 9.91 4.34 45.60
C ASN A 379 10.55 2.93 45.53
N THR A 380 10.71 2.31 44.36
CA THR A 380 11.60 1.14 44.22
C THR A 380 12.81 1.42 43.32
N ASN A 381 13.99 0.89 43.67
CA ASN A 381 15.22 0.97 42.84
C ASN A 381 15.21 0.02 41.64
N ALA A 382 14.11 -0.70 41.41
CA ALA A 382 13.96 -1.60 40.27
C ALA A 382 13.60 -0.79 39.02
N THR A 383 14.57 -0.62 38.13
CA THR A 383 14.39 -0.04 36.80
C THR A 383 14.27 -1.14 35.76
N TYR A 384 13.37 -0.98 34.80
CA TYR A 384 13.28 -1.84 33.62
C TYR A 384 13.36 -0.98 32.36
N THR A 385 13.95 -1.52 31.32
CA THR A 385 14.11 -0.85 30.03
C THR A 385 12.91 -1.14 29.14
N VAL A 386 12.27 -0.10 28.61
CA VAL A 386 11.16 -0.20 27.66
C VAL A 386 11.60 0.38 26.33
N LEU A 387 11.17 -0.23 25.23
CA LEU A 387 11.37 0.35 23.90
C LEU A 387 10.54 1.63 23.72
N HIS A 388 11.19 2.70 23.26
CA HIS A 388 10.64 4.03 23.05
C HIS A 388 10.96 4.51 21.62
N THR A 389 10.77 3.64 20.64
CA THR A 389 10.82 4.02 19.22
C THR A 389 9.56 4.80 18.84
N PRO A 390 9.66 5.86 18.02
CA PRO A 390 8.48 6.59 17.57
C PRO A 390 7.52 5.67 16.81
N PHE A 391 6.22 5.79 17.07
CA PHE A 391 5.18 4.89 16.56
C PHE A 391 5.26 4.63 15.05
N ILE A 392 5.67 5.63 14.25
CA ILE A 392 5.79 5.51 12.79
C ILE A 392 6.92 4.53 12.40
N PHE A 393 8.05 4.56 13.12
CA PHE A 393 9.24 3.74 12.85
C PHE A 393 9.30 2.45 13.68
N GLN A 394 8.41 2.33 14.67
CA GLN A 394 8.29 1.17 15.53
C GLN A 394 8.00 -0.11 14.73
N ARG A 395 8.75 -1.17 15.03
CA ARG A 395 8.55 -2.50 14.44
C ARG A 395 7.47 -3.29 15.18
N TRP A 396 6.96 -4.35 14.54
CA TRP A 396 6.00 -5.25 15.18
C TRP A 396 6.56 -5.87 16.47
N SER A 397 7.83 -6.30 16.45
CA SER A 397 8.56 -6.77 17.64
C SER A 397 8.56 -5.81 18.83
N GLU A 398 8.39 -4.52 18.58
CA GLU A 398 8.50 -3.46 19.59
C GLU A 398 7.12 -3.03 20.10
N SER A 399 6.04 -3.60 19.56
CA SER A 399 4.64 -3.32 19.94
C SER A 399 4.07 -4.30 20.97
N ILE A 400 4.84 -5.34 21.31
CA ILE A 400 4.57 -6.35 22.35
C ILE A 400 5.34 -5.93 23.61
#